data_AF-A0A7Y3GW95-F1
#
_entry.id   AF-A0A7Y3GW95-F1
#
_cell.length_a   1.000
_cell.length_b   1.000
_cell.length_c   1.000
_cell.angle_alpha   90.00
_cell.angle_beta   90.00
_cell.angle_gamma   90.00
#
_symmetry.space_group_name_H-M   'P 1'
#
loop_
_entity.id
_entity.type
_entity.pdbx_description
1 polymer ?
#
loop_
_entity_poly.entity_id
_entity_poly.type
_entity_poly.pdbx_seq_one_letter_code
_entity_poly.pdbx_strand_id
1 'polypeptide(L)'
;MEIDRRLQAIDKRLVQAAKNLHVLSHLSWPASHQSEFLTQLAAGRPALPRVRYAKLDITNRLRELAQIADDASQIESPIARYLDQTARSYLAIGRLMERAGSREAGAISIEVYGGPGDPLPGSAM
;
A
#
# COMPACT_ATOMS: atom_id res chain seq x y z
N MET A 1 17.55 25.27 10.26
CA MET A 1 18.77 24.47 10.01
C MET A 1 18.72 23.09 10.67
N GLU A 2 18.47 22.96 11.98
CA GLU A 2 18.41 21.62 12.64
C GLU A 2 17.13 20.84 12.30
N ILE A 3 15.98 21.51 12.29
CA ILE A 3 14.70 20.92 11.86
C ILE A 3 14.79 20.43 10.41
N ASP A 4 15.40 21.21 9.51
CA ASP A 4 15.55 20.85 8.09
C ASP A 4 16.39 19.58 7.92
N ARG A 5 17.48 19.45 8.69
CA ARG A 5 18.31 18.22 8.69
C ARG A 5 17.53 17.01 9.21
N ARG A 6 16.73 17.19 10.26
CA ARG A 6 15.90 16.11 10.81
C ARG A 6 14.84 15.66 9.81
N LEU A 7 14.15 16.59 9.15
CA LEU A 7 13.17 16.28 8.09
C LEU A 7 13.82 15.58 6.91
N GLN A 8 15.01 16.02 6.47
CA GLN A 8 15.77 15.34 5.42
C GLN A 8 16.18 13.91 5.81
N ALA A 9 16.52 13.68 7.08
CA ALA A 9 16.86 12.34 7.56
C ALA A 9 15.63 11.41 7.57
N ILE A 10 14.47 11.91 8.00
CA ILE A 10 13.19 11.19 7.97
C ILE A 10 12.80 10.85 6.54
N ASP A 11 12.87 11.81 5.62
CA ASP A 11 12.59 11.61 4.19
C ASP A 11 13.47 10.52 3.57
N LYS A 12 14.79 10.57 3.81
CA LYS A 12 15.71 9.53 3.32
C LYS A 12 15.35 8.15 3.85
N ARG A 13 15.01 8.03 5.14
CA ARG A 13 14.58 6.76 5.74
C ARG A 13 13.28 6.25 5.10
N LEU A 14 12.32 7.14 4.87
CA LEU A 14 11.04 6.82 4.21
C LEU A 14 11.28 6.24 2.82
N VAL A 15 12.09 6.90 1.98
CA VAL A 15 12.43 6.39 0.65
C VAL A 15 13.08 5.00 0.71
N GLN A 16 14.02 4.78 1.63
CA GLN A 16 14.68 3.47 1.76
C GLN A 16 13.75 2.36 2.25
N ALA A 17 12.85 2.68 3.17
CA ALA A 17 11.86 1.74 3.69
C ALA A 17 10.83 1.37 2.60
N ALA A 18 10.37 2.35 1.83
CA ALA A 18 9.28 2.22 0.86
C ALA A 18 9.71 1.66 -0.50
N LYS A 19 10.96 1.88 -0.95
CA LYS A 19 11.40 1.63 -2.35
C LYS A 19 11.13 0.23 -2.93
N ASN A 20 10.94 -0.79 -2.09
CA ASN A 20 10.72 -2.17 -2.52
C ASN A 20 9.31 -2.69 -2.18
N LEU A 21 8.37 -1.81 -1.80
CA LEU A 21 6.98 -2.16 -1.57
C LEU A 21 6.19 -2.08 -2.89
N HIS A 22 6.38 -3.08 -3.75
CA HIS A 22 5.72 -3.15 -5.06
C HIS A 22 4.42 -3.97 -4.97
N VAL A 23 3.30 -3.29 -4.75
CA VAL A 23 1.98 -3.92 -4.61
C VAL A 23 1.62 -4.76 -5.84
N LEU A 24 1.69 -4.18 -7.04
CA LEU A 24 1.30 -4.87 -8.27
C LEU A 24 2.19 -6.09 -8.53
N SER A 25 3.51 -5.95 -8.41
CA SER A 25 4.43 -7.08 -8.59
C SER A 25 4.13 -8.25 -7.64
N HIS A 26 3.55 -7.98 -6.47
CA HIS A 26 3.21 -9.01 -5.50
C HIS A 26 1.79 -9.58 -5.64
N LEU A 27 0.80 -8.72 -5.94
CA LEU A 27 -0.62 -9.09 -5.95
C LEU A 27 -1.16 -9.45 -7.33
N SER A 28 -0.43 -9.15 -8.41
CA SER A 28 -0.84 -9.49 -9.77
C SER A 28 -1.00 -10.99 -9.93
N TRP A 29 -2.09 -11.38 -10.59
CA TRP A 29 -2.30 -12.76 -10.98
C TRP A 29 -1.33 -13.16 -12.11
N PRO A 30 -0.84 -14.41 -12.12
CA PRO A 30 -0.15 -14.95 -13.29
C PRO A 30 -1.04 -14.83 -14.53
N ALA A 31 -0.44 -14.59 -15.69
CA ALA A 31 -1.17 -14.38 -16.94
C ALA A 31 -2.18 -15.51 -17.24
N SER A 32 -1.82 -16.76 -16.92
CA SER A 32 -2.72 -17.91 -17.06
C SER A 32 -4.03 -17.77 -16.29
N HIS A 33 -3.97 -17.28 -15.04
CA HIS A 33 -5.17 -17.08 -14.20
C HIS A 33 -6.02 -15.93 -14.72
N GLN A 34 -5.40 -14.87 -15.28
CA GLN A 34 -6.13 -13.77 -15.91
C GLN A 34 -6.87 -14.25 -17.16
N SER A 35 -6.18 -14.98 -18.05
CA SER A 35 -6.78 -15.53 -19.27
C SER A 35 -7.92 -16.50 -18.94
N GLU A 36 -7.73 -17.41 -17.99
CA GLU A 36 -8.77 -18.34 -17.55
C GLU A 36 -10.00 -17.59 -17.01
N PHE A 37 -9.80 -16.61 -16.14
CA PHE A 37 -10.88 -15.78 -15.61
C PHE A 37 -11.66 -15.08 -16.73
N LEU A 38 -10.96 -14.45 -17.68
CA LEU A 38 -11.59 -13.74 -18.79
C LEU A 38 -12.36 -14.69 -19.73
N THR A 39 -11.83 -15.87 -20.03
CA THR A 39 -12.53 -16.89 -20.82
C THR A 39 -13.81 -17.36 -20.13
N GLN A 40 -13.76 -17.63 -18.83
CA GLN A 40 -14.93 -18.07 -18.06
C GLN A 40 -15.97 -16.97 -17.92
N LEU A 41 -15.53 -15.72 -17.73
CA LEU A 41 -16.41 -14.55 -17.73
C LEU A 41 -17.13 -14.40 -19.06
N ALA A 42 -16.42 -14.50 -20.20
CA ALA A 42 -17.02 -14.43 -21.53
C ALA A 42 -18.02 -15.58 -21.79
N ALA A 43 -17.81 -16.74 -21.18
CA ALA A 43 -18.72 -17.88 -21.22
C ALA A 43 -19.88 -17.79 -20.22
N GLY A 44 -20.07 -16.65 -19.53
CA GLY A 44 -21.14 -16.45 -18.54
C GLY A 44 -20.98 -17.24 -17.24
N ARG A 45 -19.76 -17.74 -16.94
CA ARG A 45 -19.44 -18.57 -15.78
C ARG A 45 -18.31 -17.96 -14.95
N PRO A 46 -18.44 -16.70 -14.46
CA PRO A 46 -17.36 -16.04 -13.73
C PRO A 46 -16.97 -16.85 -12.48
N ALA A 47 -15.69 -17.21 -12.39
CA ALA A 47 -15.13 -17.92 -11.26
C ALA A 47 -13.79 -17.27 -10.87
N LEU A 48 -13.65 -16.88 -9.61
CA LEU A 48 -12.40 -16.29 -9.13
C LEU A 48 -11.29 -17.35 -9.08
N PRO A 49 -10.09 -17.04 -9.57
CA PRO A 49 -8.96 -17.95 -9.49
C PRO A 49 -8.51 -18.16 -8.04
N ARG A 50 -8.03 -19.36 -7.73
CA ARG A 50 -7.38 -19.67 -6.45
C ARG A 50 -5.89 -19.39 -6.53
N VAL A 51 -5.51 -18.15 -6.26
CA VAL A 51 -4.10 -17.72 -6.29
C VAL A 51 -3.45 -17.94 -4.92
N ARG A 52 -2.25 -18.54 -4.93
CA ARG A 52 -1.40 -18.61 -3.73
C ARG A 52 -0.37 -17.48 -3.80
N TYR A 53 -0.48 -16.54 -2.87
CA TYR A 53 0.50 -15.46 -2.73
C TYR A 53 1.68 -15.94 -1.87
N ALA A 54 2.90 -15.56 -2.26
CA ALA A 54 4.07 -15.83 -1.45
C ALA A 54 4.01 -15.02 -0.15
N LYS A 55 4.42 -15.59 0.98
CA LYS A 55 4.60 -14.79 2.19
C LYS A 55 5.82 -13.88 2.02
N LEU A 56 5.62 -12.59 2.21
CA LEU A 56 6.69 -11.61 2.29
C LEU A 56 7.10 -11.41 3.74
N ASP A 57 8.39 -11.54 4.03
CA ASP A 57 8.94 -11.02 5.28
C ASP A 57 9.29 -9.54 5.09
N ILE A 58 8.36 -8.68 5.48
CA ILE A 58 8.53 -7.22 5.48
C ILE A 58 8.38 -6.62 6.87
N THR A 59 8.39 -7.45 7.92
CA THR A 59 8.11 -6.99 9.30
C THR A 59 9.08 -5.89 9.74
N ASN A 60 10.36 -5.98 9.39
CA ASN A 60 11.34 -4.93 9.70
C ASN A 60 11.04 -3.62 8.96
N ARG A 61 10.54 -3.67 7.73
CA ARG A 61 10.15 -2.47 6.96
C ARG A 61 8.92 -1.82 7.57
N LEU A 62 7.94 -2.61 8.01
CA LEU A 62 6.74 -2.09 8.67
C LEU A 62 7.07 -1.43 10.01
N ARG A 63 7.99 -2.02 10.78
CA ARG A 63 8.48 -1.39 12.02
C ARG A 63 9.17 -0.06 11.74
N GLU A 64 10.01 -0.01 10.71
CA GLU A 64 10.70 1.23 10.31
C GLU A 64 9.71 2.30 9.85
N LEU A 65 8.71 1.95 9.03
CA LEU A 65 7.68 2.88 8.58
C LEU A 65 6.84 3.43 9.74
N ALA A 66 6.51 2.60 10.72
CA ALA A 66 5.83 3.04 11.93
C ALA A 66 6.69 4.04 12.72
N GLN A 67 7.98 3.75 12.90
CA GLN A 67 8.90 4.67 13.59
C GLN A 67 9.06 5.99 12.83
N ILE A 68 9.13 5.97 11.50
CA ILE A 68 9.20 7.18 10.67
C ILE A 68 7.95 8.04 10.84
N ALA A 69 6.77 7.42 10.84
CA ALA A 69 5.49 8.12 11.08
C ALA A 69 5.49 8.78 12.47
N ASP A 70 5.88 8.04 13.49
CA ASP A 70 5.95 8.55 14.86
C ASP A 70 6.96 9.70 14.97
N ASP A 71 8.17 9.55 14.41
CA ASP A 71 9.22 10.58 14.44
C ASP A 71 8.80 11.88 13.71
N ALA A 72 8.06 11.75 12.61
CA ALA A 72 7.52 12.86 11.84
C ALA A 72 6.38 13.56 12.58
N SER A 73 5.51 12.81 13.25
CA SER A 73 4.38 13.36 14.01
C SER A 73 4.79 14.28 15.16
N GLN A 74 6.02 14.15 15.66
CA GLN A 74 6.58 14.99 16.72
C GLN A 74 7.04 16.39 16.24
N ILE A 75 6.95 16.69 14.94
CA ILE A 75 7.41 17.97 14.37
C ILE A 75 6.20 18.72 13.80
N GLU A 76 5.91 19.90 14.33
CA GLU A 76 4.89 20.78 13.76
C GLU A 76 5.39 21.42 12.47
N SER A 77 5.12 20.78 11.34
CA SER A 77 5.45 21.29 10.00
C SER A 77 4.55 20.64 8.94
N PRO A 78 4.12 21.40 7.90
CA PRO A 78 3.40 20.81 6.76
C PRO A 78 4.16 19.66 6.09
N ILE A 79 5.50 19.75 6.02
CA ILE A 79 6.36 18.70 5.46
C ILE A 79 6.36 17.47 6.37
N ALA A 80 6.46 17.68 7.69
CA ALA A 80 6.42 16.57 8.65
C ALA A 80 5.08 15.82 8.58
N ARG A 81 3.96 16.54 8.48
CA ARG A 81 2.64 15.95 8.28
C ARG A 81 2.54 15.14 6.99
N TYR A 82 3.12 15.64 5.90
CA TYR A 82 3.19 14.89 4.64
C TYR A 82 4.00 13.60 4.78
N LEU A 83 5.15 13.65 5.46
CA LEU A 83 5.99 12.47 5.72
C LEU A 83 5.28 11.44 6.60
N ASP A 84 4.60 11.88 7.66
CA ASP A 84 3.77 11.02 8.53
C ASP A 84 2.66 10.31 7.73
N GLN A 85 1.86 11.07 6.97
CA GLN A 85 0.79 10.53 6.14
C GLN A 85 1.32 9.54 5.09
N THR A 86 2.45 9.86 4.46
CA THR A 86 3.09 8.99 3.46
C THR A 86 3.59 7.70 4.10
N ALA A 87 4.25 7.77 5.26
CA ALA A 87 4.71 6.60 6.00
C ALA A 87 3.55 5.69 6.43
N ARG A 88 2.45 6.26 6.91
CA ARG A 88 1.22 5.52 7.27
C ARG A 88 0.58 4.85 6.05
N SER A 89 0.56 5.53 4.90
CA SER A 89 0.07 4.95 3.64
C SER A 89 0.89 3.72 3.22
N TYR A 90 2.23 3.81 3.27
CA TYR A 90 3.10 2.66 3.00
C TYR A 90 2.97 1.54 4.02
N LEU A 91 2.71 1.87 5.29
CA LEU A 91 2.44 0.88 6.33
C LEU A 91 1.14 0.11 6.03
N ALA A 92 0.07 0.81 5.62
CA ALA A 92 -1.18 0.18 5.20
C ALA A 92 -0.96 -0.72 3.96
N ILE A 93 -0.23 -0.23 2.96
CA ILE A 93 0.17 -1.02 1.78
C ILE A 93 0.93 -2.30 2.19
N GLY A 94 1.86 -2.22 3.13
CA GLY A 94 2.58 -3.40 3.60
C GLY A 94 1.67 -4.41 4.30
N ARG A 95 0.73 -3.95 5.14
CA ARG A 95 -0.28 -4.81 5.77
C ARG A 95 -1.20 -5.46 4.74
N LEU A 96 -1.59 -4.72 3.70
CA LEU A 96 -2.33 -5.26 2.55
C LEU A 96 -1.58 -6.44 1.92
N MET A 97 -0.27 -6.30 1.70
CA MET A 97 0.57 -7.35 1.12
C MET A 97 0.72 -8.58 2.05
N GLU A 98 0.89 -8.39 3.36
CA GLU A 98 0.92 -9.51 4.33
C GLU A 98 -0.39 -10.30 4.39
N ARG A 99 -1.51 -9.64 4.09
CA ARG A 99 -2.87 -10.20 4.13
C ARG A 99 -3.40 -10.59 2.76
N ALA A 100 -2.55 -10.66 1.74
CA ALA A 100 -2.93 -10.93 0.35
C ALA A 100 -3.89 -12.13 0.21
N GLY A 101 -4.97 -11.95 -0.56
CA GLY A 101 -5.99 -12.98 -0.76
C GLY A 101 -7.00 -13.17 0.38
N SER A 102 -6.96 -12.32 1.42
CA SER A 102 -7.95 -12.32 2.50
C SER A 102 -8.99 -11.20 2.37
N ARG A 103 -10.09 -11.30 3.13
CA ARG A 103 -11.09 -10.22 3.25
C ARG A 103 -10.49 -8.95 3.85
N GLU A 104 -9.54 -9.10 4.78
CA GLU A 104 -8.85 -7.99 5.44
C GLU A 104 -8.02 -7.17 4.44
N ALA A 105 -7.36 -7.84 3.49
CA ALA A 105 -6.70 -7.15 2.38
C ALA A 105 -7.68 -6.30 1.56
N GLY A 106 -8.89 -6.78 1.30
CA GLY A 106 -9.92 -5.99 0.62
C GLY A 106 -10.29 -4.71 1.39
N ALA A 107 -10.44 -4.80 2.71
CA ALA A 107 -10.74 -3.64 3.55
C ALA A 107 -9.60 -2.60 3.53
N ILE A 108 -8.36 -3.05 3.68
CA ILE A 108 -7.17 -2.17 3.63
C ILE A 108 -7.03 -1.52 2.25
N SER A 109 -7.31 -2.26 1.17
CA SER A 109 -7.25 -1.70 -0.19
C SER A 109 -8.24 -0.55 -0.37
N ILE A 110 -9.45 -0.66 0.17
CA ILE A 110 -10.46 0.42 0.11
C ILE A 110 -9.99 1.63 0.91
N GLU A 111 -9.40 1.42 2.09
CA GLU A 111 -8.85 2.53 2.89
C GLU A 111 -7.73 3.28 2.16
N VAL A 112 -6.85 2.56 1.45
CA VAL A 112 -5.70 3.16 0.75
C VAL A 112 -6.07 3.79 -0.58
N TYR A 113 -6.93 3.13 -1.38
CA TYR A 113 -7.17 3.51 -2.78
C TYR A 113 -8.59 4.03 -3.04
N GLY A 114 -9.50 3.93 -2.07
CA GLY A 114 -10.93 4.15 -2.26
C GLY A 114 -11.64 2.91 -2.81
N GLY A 115 -12.96 2.92 -2.68
CA GLY A 115 -13.87 1.92 -3.22
C GLY A 115 -14.42 2.31 -4.60
N PRO A 116 -15.03 1.36 -5.33
CA PRO A 116 -15.59 1.60 -6.67
C PRO A 116 -16.77 2.58 -6.68
N GLY A 117 -17.39 2.86 -5.52
CA GLY A 117 -18.48 3.83 -5.39
C GLY A 117 -18.02 5.20 -4.88
N ASP A 118 -16.73 5.36 -4.56
CA ASP A 118 -16.23 6.62 -4.01
C ASP A 118 -16.08 7.66 -5.13
N PRO A 119 -16.40 8.95 -4.86
CA PRO A 119 -16.16 10.00 -5.83
C PRO A 119 -14.66 10.11 -6.10
N LEU A 120 -14.30 10.29 -7.37
CA LEU A 120 -12.90 10.52 -7.72
C LEU A 120 -12.46 11.86 -7.12
N PRO A 121 -11.26 11.95 -6.52
CA PRO A 121 -10.74 13.21 -6.04
C PRO A 121 -10.78 14.27 -7.16
N GLY A 122 -11.47 15.38 -6.92
CA GLY A 122 -11.66 16.45 -7.90
C GLY A 122 -12.83 16.26 -8.89
N SER A 123 -13.68 15.24 -8.74
CA SER A 123 -14.87 15.03 -9.60
C SER A 123 -16.11 15.81 -9.17
N ALA A 124 -16.08 16.43 -7.99
CA ALA A 124 -17.09 17.41 -7.60
C ALA A 124 -16.67 18.78 -8.15
N MET A 125 -17.27 19.17 -9.28
CA MET A 125 -17.32 20.57 -9.71
C MET A 125 -18.56 21.25 -9.11
#